data_AF-G7M4R5-F1
#
_entry.id   AF-G7M4R5-F1
#
_cell.length_a   1.000
_cell.length_b   1.000
_cell.length_c   1.000
_cell.angle_alpha   90.00
_cell.angle_beta   90.00
_cell.angle_gamma   90.00
#
_symmetry.space_group_name_H-M   'P 1'
#
loop_
_entity.id
_entity.type
_entity.pdbx_description
1 polymer ?
#
loop_
_entity_poly.entity_id
_entity_poly.type
_entity_poly.pdbx_seq_one_letter_code
_entity_poly.pdbx_strand_id
1 'polypeptide(L)'
;MEQKIGTSHSGNLTEAVKGFVNPSLIILLSKKNKFEEHVEELEQLYPGVPSIGCTCTSYTKYSTIENGVTAIAFYDCISVAANVILELSSMPVKYISRMEEDIKKVKAESQNTICIDFATGNHSRLMTTLGSILENKNISLIGAGVDCNKVSCNGVIYEDAYAYAFIKNNGRIKAFKETIYKPTDLKMVVTKADSKKYILYELNGKPVESVYCDYLNISPNKINTQYFQNPLGKWVGDEFYIMGIGQL
;
A
#
# COMPACT_ATOMS: atom_id res chain seq x y z
N MET A 1 -14.03 -16.00 6.30
CA MET A 1 -13.47 -14.98 5.40
C MET A 1 -13.42 -15.55 4.00
N GLU A 2 -14.53 -15.42 3.31
CA GLU A 2 -14.61 -15.62 1.86
C GLU A 2 -14.23 -14.29 1.18
N GLN A 3 -13.62 -14.37 -0.01
CA GLN A 3 -13.24 -13.21 -0.80
C GLN A 3 -13.74 -13.39 -2.24
N LYS A 4 -14.25 -12.31 -2.83
CA LYS A 4 -14.50 -12.22 -4.27
C LYS A 4 -13.75 -11.03 -4.85
N ILE A 5 -13.14 -11.25 -6.00
CA ILE A 5 -12.42 -10.24 -6.77
C ILE A 5 -13.17 -10.07 -8.07
N GLY A 6 -13.51 -8.85 -8.42
CA GLY A 6 -14.05 -8.53 -9.72
C GLY A 6 -13.32 -7.35 -10.35
N THR A 7 -13.25 -7.34 -11.67
CA THR A 7 -12.44 -6.40 -12.44
C THR A 7 -13.17 -5.98 -13.69
N SER A 8 -12.97 -4.74 -14.12
CA SER A 8 -13.39 -4.27 -15.44
C SER A 8 -12.24 -3.56 -16.13
N HIS A 9 -11.85 -4.05 -17.31
CA HIS A 9 -10.80 -3.42 -18.13
C HIS A 9 -11.27 -2.10 -18.75
N SER A 10 -12.59 -1.94 -18.95
CA SER A 10 -13.19 -0.70 -19.45
C SER A 10 -13.27 0.39 -18.37
N GLY A 11 -13.08 0.02 -17.10
CA GLY A 11 -13.29 0.91 -15.96
C GLY A 11 -14.75 1.06 -15.58
N ASN A 12 -15.60 0.06 -15.85
CA ASN A 12 -16.98 0.04 -15.39
C ASN A 12 -17.06 -0.62 -14.00
N LEU A 13 -17.38 0.17 -12.96
CA LEU A 13 -17.42 -0.36 -11.60
C LEU A 13 -18.56 -1.36 -11.40
N THR A 14 -19.75 -1.08 -11.92
CA THR A 14 -20.90 -2.00 -11.88
C THR A 14 -20.56 -3.40 -12.43
N GLU A 15 -19.75 -3.48 -13.50
CA GLU A 15 -19.22 -4.75 -14.01
C GLU A 15 -18.27 -5.41 -12.99
N ALA A 16 -17.33 -4.63 -12.42
CA ALA A 16 -16.35 -5.14 -11.47
C ALA A 16 -16.96 -5.62 -10.14
N VAL A 17 -18.09 -5.09 -9.71
CA VAL A 17 -18.79 -5.52 -8.48
C VAL A 17 -19.90 -6.54 -8.75
N LYS A 18 -20.07 -6.98 -9.99
CA LYS A 18 -21.11 -7.93 -10.36
C LYS A 18 -21.01 -9.21 -9.54
N GLY A 19 -22.10 -9.55 -8.83
CA GLY A 19 -22.18 -10.74 -7.98
C GLY A 19 -21.71 -10.52 -6.55
N PHE A 20 -21.36 -9.28 -6.18
CA PHE A 20 -21.18 -8.93 -4.77
C PHE A 20 -22.55 -8.80 -4.10
N VAL A 21 -22.79 -9.61 -3.08
CA VAL A 21 -24.06 -9.66 -2.33
C VAL A 21 -23.74 -9.47 -0.85
N ASN A 22 -24.18 -8.36 -0.26
CA ASN A 22 -23.97 -8.01 1.15
C ASN A 22 -22.52 -8.18 1.67
N PRO A 23 -21.52 -7.56 1.02
CA PRO A 23 -20.15 -7.61 1.51
C PRO A 23 -19.98 -6.96 2.88
N SER A 24 -19.04 -7.48 3.69
CA SER A 24 -18.67 -6.92 5.00
C SER A 24 -17.54 -5.88 4.92
N LEU A 25 -16.78 -5.89 3.81
CA LEU A 25 -15.75 -4.91 3.46
C LEU A 25 -15.58 -4.91 1.94
N ILE A 26 -15.35 -3.73 1.36
CA ILE A 26 -14.92 -3.59 -0.03
C ILE A 26 -13.60 -2.81 -0.11
N ILE A 27 -12.65 -3.33 -0.87
CA ILE A 27 -11.43 -2.63 -1.25
C ILE A 27 -11.54 -2.21 -2.72
N LEU A 28 -11.38 -0.92 -2.99
CA LEU A 28 -11.47 -0.32 -4.33
C LEU A 28 -10.09 0.06 -4.86
N LEU A 29 -9.72 -0.50 -6.00
CA LEU A 29 -8.49 -0.20 -6.72
C LEU A 29 -8.86 0.41 -8.07
N SER A 30 -8.59 1.69 -8.24
CA SER A 30 -9.07 2.47 -9.40
C SER A 30 -7.93 3.15 -10.15
N LYS A 31 -8.26 3.75 -11.29
CA LYS A 31 -7.38 4.69 -12.00
C LYS A 31 -7.65 6.14 -11.58
N LYS A 32 -6.62 6.98 -11.71
CA LYS A 32 -6.61 8.38 -11.27
C LYS A 32 -7.79 9.21 -11.79
N ASN A 33 -8.13 9.11 -13.07
CA ASN A 33 -9.17 9.95 -13.69
C ASN A 33 -10.61 9.49 -13.44
N LYS A 34 -10.81 8.30 -12.86
CA LYS A 34 -12.14 7.76 -12.51
C LYS A 34 -12.29 7.49 -11.02
N PHE A 35 -11.28 7.79 -10.21
CA PHE A 35 -11.30 7.43 -8.80
C PHE A 35 -12.48 8.04 -8.05
N GLU A 36 -12.75 9.33 -8.25
CA GLU A 36 -13.83 10.01 -7.53
C GLU A 36 -15.21 9.46 -7.91
N GLU A 37 -15.45 9.27 -9.21
CA GLU A 37 -16.66 8.67 -9.76
C GLU A 37 -16.87 7.25 -9.22
N HIS A 38 -15.82 6.42 -9.18
CA HIS A 38 -15.93 5.07 -8.64
C HIS A 38 -16.17 5.05 -7.13
N VAL A 39 -15.63 6.01 -6.37
CA VAL A 39 -15.89 6.09 -4.92
C VAL A 39 -17.36 6.43 -4.67
N GLU A 40 -17.90 7.40 -5.40
CA GLU A 40 -19.31 7.78 -5.32
C GLU A 40 -20.23 6.63 -5.76
N GLU A 41 -19.96 6.03 -6.93
CA GLU A 41 -20.74 4.89 -7.45
C GLU A 41 -20.69 3.70 -6.48
N LEU A 42 -19.54 3.43 -5.84
CA LEU A 42 -19.42 2.34 -4.88
C LEU A 42 -20.31 2.56 -3.64
N GLU A 43 -20.33 3.77 -3.08
CA GLU A 43 -21.16 4.11 -1.93
C GLU A 43 -22.65 4.08 -2.30
N GLN A 44 -23.02 4.45 -3.52
CA GLN A 44 -24.40 4.33 -4.00
C GLN A 44 -24.85 2.87 -4.14
N LEU A 45 -23.96 1.99 -4.62
CA LEU A 45 -24.27 0.56 -4.80
C LEU A 45 -24.26 -0.21 -3.47
N TYR A 46 -23.41 0.19 -2.51
CA TYR A 46 -23.22 -0.49 -1.23
C TYR A 46 -23.24 0.50 -0.05
N PRO A 47 -24.36 1.19 0.20
CA PRO A 47 -24.43 2.26 1.18
C PRO A 47 -24.11 1.75 2.59
N GLY A 48 -23.17 2.42 3.26
CA GLY A 48 -22.75 2.10 4.63
C GLY A 48 -21.92 0.83 4.79
N VAL A 49 -21.57 0.14 3.70
CA VAL A 49 -20.60 -0.96 3.76
C VAL A 49 -19.20 -0.38 3.98
N PRO A 50 -18.44 -0.86 4.98
CA PRO A 50 -17.06 -0.43 5.18
C PRO A 50 -16.25 -0.55 3.89
N SER A 51 -15.54 0.52 3.52
CA SER A 51 -14.74 0.53 2.31
C SER A 51 -13.46 1.33 2.47
N ILE A 52 -12.40 0.89 1.79
CA ILE A 52 -11.18 1.66 1.58
C ILE A 52 -10.78 1.59 0.11
N GLY A 53 -10.13 2.63 -0.41
CA GLY A 53 -9.71 2.61 -1.79
C GLY A 53 -8.53 3.52 -2.11
N CYS A 54 -7.90 3.23 -3.24
CA CYS A 54 -6.81 4.01 -3.77
C CYS A 54 -6.73 3.95 -5.28
N THR A 55 -5.86 4.79 -5.84
CA THR A 55 -5.42 4.61 -7.22
C THR A 55 -4.26 3.62 -7.30
N CYS A 56 -4.40 2.58 -8.11
CA CYS A 56 -3.28 1.71 -8.43
C CYS A 56 -3.58 0.88 -9.69
N THR A 57 -2.51 0.42 -10.32
CA THR A 57 -2.57 -0.75 -11.21
C THR A 57 -2.76 -1.99 -10.37
N SER A 58 -3.72 -2.85 -10.73
CA SER A 58 -3.92 -4.15 -10.09
C SER A 58 -3.50 -5.30 -11.01
N TYR A 59 -3.18 -6.43 -10.40
CA TYR A 59 -2.84 -7.67 -11.09
C TYR A 59 -3.80 -8.76 -10.65
N THR A 60 -4.35 -9.50 -11.61
CA THR A 60 -5.09 -10.73 -11.36
C THR A 60 -4.26 -11.92 -11.84
N LYS A 61 -4.76 -13.14 -11.63
CA LYS A 61 -4.12 -14.36 -12.14
C LYS A 61 -3.89 -14.34 -13.66
N TYR A 62 -4.70 -13.60 -14.41
CA TYR A 62 -4.73 -13.68 -15.87
C TYR A 62 -4.51 -12.35 -16.60
N SER A 63 -4.51 -11.22 -15.88
CA SER A 63 -4.40 -9.91 -16.52
C SER A 63 -3.88 -8.83 -15.59
N THR A 64 -3.25 -7.83 -16.21
CA THR A 64 -2.93 -6.54 -15.58
C THR A 64 -4.04 -5.55 -15.89
N ILE A 65 -4.51 -4.83 -14.86
CA ILE A 65 -5.56 -3.81 -14.98
C ILE A 65 -4.93 -2.43 -14.77
N GLU A 66 -4.38 -1.84 -15.84
CA GLU A 66 -3.74 -0.52 -15.78
C GLU A 66 -4.76 0.63 -15.87
N ASN A 67 -5.75 0.49 -16.76
CA ASN A 67 -6.72 1.53 -17.09
C ASN A 67 -8.16 1.18 -16.70
N GLY A 68 -8.32 0.15 -15.86
CA GLY A 68 -9.61 -0.37 -15.42
C GLY A 68 -9.92 -0.05 -13.96
N VAL A 69 -10.75 -0.90 -13.37
CA VAL A 69 -11.08 -0.89 -11.95
C VAL A 69 -11.11 -2.31 -11.42
N THR A 70 -10.69 -2.49 -10.18
CA THR A 70 -10.77 -3.75 -9.44
C THR A 70 -11.43 -3.49 -8.11
N ALA A 71 -12.39 -4.35 -7.76
CA ALA A 71 -13.03 -4.36 -6.46
C ALA A 71 -12.79 -5.70 -5.80
N ILE A 72 -12.54 -5.68 -4.50
CA ILE A 72 -12.35 -6.88 -3.69
C ILE A 72 -13.36 -6.83 -2.56
N ALA A 73 -14.25 -7.81 -2.50
CA ALA A 73 -15.21 -7.94 -1.41
C ALA A 73 -14.81 -9.07 -0.47
N PHE A 74 -14.96 -8.82 0.83
CA PHE A 74 -14.82 -9.82 1.88
C PHE A 74 -16.17 -10.12 2.52
N TYR A 75 -16.41 -11.40 2.81
CA TYR A 75 -17.66 -11.92 3.37
C TYR A 75 -17.41 -12.81 4.58
N ASP A 76 -18.47 -12.95 5.36
CA ASP A 76 -18.73 -13.97 6.38
C ASP A 76 -17.66 -14.17 7.45
N CYS A 77 -18.13 -14.19 8.70
CA CYS A 77 -17.31 -14.50 9.87
C CYS A 77 -16.08 -13.58 9.99
N ILE A 78 -16.25 -12.29 9.66
CA ILE A 78 -15.25 -11.25 9.88
C ILE A 78 -15.80 -10.09 10.71
N SER A 79 -14.93 -9.49 11.51
CA SER A 79 -15.17 -8.20 12.15
C SER A 79 -14.28 -7.16 11.48
N VAL A 80 -14.87 -6.06 11.04
CA VAL A 80 -14.21 -5.04 10.24
C VAL A 80 -14.32 -3.68 10.91
N ALA A 81 -13.23 -2.92 10.86
CA ALA A 81 -13.24 -1.48 11.10
C ALA A 81 -12.42 -0.80 10.00
N ALA A 82 -13.07 0.06 9.21
CA ALA A 82 -12.45 0.87 8.17
C ALA A 82 -12.53 2.35 8.55
N ASN A 83 -11.39 3.03 8.54
CA ASN A 83 -11.28 4.41 9.01
C ASN A 83 -10.04 5.11 8.42
N VAL A 84 -9.82 6.36 8.81
CA VAL A 84 -8.78 7.22 8.25
C VAL A 84 -8.01 7.99 9.33
N ILE A 85 -6.69 8.04 9.16
CA ILE A 85 -5.78 8.97 9.84
C ILE A 85 -5.54 10.15 8.90
N LEU A 86 -5.74 11.36 9.39
CA LEU A 86 -5.60 12.61 8.63
C LEU A 86 -4.29 13.32 8.98
N GLU A 87 -3.97 14.38 8.23
CA GLU A 87 -2.80 15.23 8.48
C GLU A 87 -1.51 14.41 8.44
N LEU A 88 -1.43 13.46 7.50
CA LEU A 88 -0.36 12.46 7.41
C LEU A 88 1.03 13.10 7.29
N SER A 89 1.13 14.21 6.56
CA SER A 89 2.37 14.96 6.35
C SER A 89 2.78 15.81 7.55
N SER A 90 1.87 16.14 8.47
CA SER A 90 2.11 17.10 9.56
C SER A 90 1.93 16.50 10.95
N MET A 91 0.73 16.06 11.33
CA MET A 91 0.39 15.64 12.69
C MET A 91 -0.56 14.42 12.73
N PRO A 92 -0.15 13.25 12.21
CA PRO A 92 -0.98 12.05 12.22
C PRO A 92 -1.28 11.52 13.64
N VAL A 93 -0.41 11.83 14.61
CA VAL A 93 -0.52 11.37 16.01
C VAL A 93 -1.83 11.79 16.67
N LYS A 94 -2.39 12.94 16.27
CA LYS A 94 -3.69 13.46 16.74
C LYS A 94 -4.85 12.48 16.52
N TYR A 95 -4.72 11.59 15.53
CA TYR A 95 -5.78 10.68 15.11
C TYR A 95 -5.53 9.22 15.53
N ILE A 96 -4.44 8.92 16.22
CA ILE A 96 -4.09 7.55 16.64
C ILE A 96 -5.16 6.90 17.50
N SER A 97 -5.83 7.65 18.37
CA SER A 97 -6.87 7.10 19.26
C SER A 97 -7.98 6.40 18.47
N ARG A 98 -8.29 6.87 17.24
CA ARG A 98 -9.25 6.21 16.33
C ARG A 98 -8.81 4.80 15.99
N MET A 99 -7.53 4.62 15.67
CA MET A 99 -6.96 3.30 15.36
C MET A 99 -6.99 2.40 16.60
N GLU A 100 -6.68 2.92 17.78
CA GLU A 100 -6.76 2.14 19.03
C GLU A 100 -8.19 1.72 19.37
N GLU A 101 -9.17 2.59 19.12
CA GLU A 101 -10.60 2.31 19.26
C GLU A 101 -11.05 1.25 18.26
N ASP A 102 -10.63 1.33 17.00
CA ASP A 102 -10.95 0.35 15.97
C ASP A 102 -10.35 -1.03 16.28
N ILE A 103 -9.11 -1.07 16.77
CA ILE A 103 -8.45 -2.28 17.27
C ILE A 103 -9.27 -2.92 18.41
N LYS A 104 -9.78 -2.11 19.35
CA LYS A 104 -10.65 -2.60 20.44
C LYS A 104 -12.01 -3.08 19.91
N LYS A 105 -12.59 -2.34 18.97
CA LYS A 105 -13.90 -2.63 18.35
C LYS A 105 -13.91 -3.97 17.63
N VAL A 106 -12.89 -4.26 16.83
CA VAL A 106 -12.75 -5.56 16.16
C VAL A 106 -12.18 -6.65 17.07
N LYS A 107 -11.80 -6.29 18.31
CA LYS A 107 -11.11 -7.16 19.27
C LYS A 107 -9.86 -7.80 18.65
N ALA A 108 -9.02 -7.00 18.01
CA ALA A 108 -7.89 -7.48 17.23
C ALA A 108 -6.94 -8.36 18.06
N GLU A 109 -6.49 -9.46 17.45
CA GLU A 109 -5.45 -10.35 18.00
C GLU A 109 -4.41 -10.64 16.92
N SER A 110 -3.16 -10.83 17.33
CA SER A 110 -2.00 -11.03 16.44
C SER A 110 -2.19 -12.14 15.40
N GLN A 111 -2.81 -13.25 15.80
CA GLN A 111 -2.89 -14.46 14.99
C GLN A 111 -4.03 -14.47 13.96
N ASN A 112 -5.04 -13.63 14.10
CA ASN A 112 -6.28 -13.69 13.32
C ASN A 112 -6.76 -12.33 12.80
N THR A 113 -5.92 -11.30 12.92
CA THR A 113 -6.23 -9.94 12.48
C THR A 113 -5.14 -9.43 11.54
N ILE A 114 -5.57 -8.76 10.48
CA ILE A 114 -4.70 -8.04 9.54
C ILE A 114 -5.19 -6.61 9.37
N CYS A 115 -4.23 -5.69 9.24
CA CYS A 115 -4.47 -4.33 8.79
C CYS A 115 -4.12 -4.25 7.30
N ILE A 116 -5.04 -3.73 6.50
CA ILE A 116 -4.78 -3.35 5.11
C ILE A 116 -4.88 -1.85 4.99
N ASP A 117 -3.92 -1.21 4.33
CA ASP A 117 -3.86 0.25 4.27
C ASP A 117 -3.42 0.84 2.93
N PHE A 118 -3.84 2.08 2.73
CA PHE A 118 -3.39 2.95 1.66
C PHE A 118 -2.98 4.30 2.24
N ALA A 119 -1.77 4.76 1.93
CA ALA A 119 -1.29 6.07 2.35
C ALA A 119 -0.98 6.99 1.17
N THR A 120 -1.39 8.25 1.29
CA THR A 120 -0.99 9.30 0.37
C THR A 120 0.45 9.73 0.63
N GLY A 121 1.30 9.76 -0.39
CA GLY A 121 2.64 10.35 -0.28
C GLY A 121 3.64 9.52 0.55
N ASN A 122 4.51 10.21 1.32
CA ASN A 122 5.70 9.59 1.93
C ASN A 122 5.39 8.84 3.24
N HIS A 123 5.39 7.50 3.15
CA HIS A 123 5.11 6.51 4.19
C HIS A 123 6.01 6.56 5.44
N SER A 124 7.19 7.19 5.35
CA SER A 124 8.24 7.01 6.37
C SER A 124 7.88 7.53 7.76
N ARG A 125 7.14 8.64 7.85
CA ARG A 125 6.75 9.25 9.14
C ARG A 125 5.69 8.42 9.87
N LEU A 126 4.76 7.85 9.11
CA LEU A 126 3.67 7.09 9.65
C LEU A 126 4.11 5.69 10.06
N MET A 127 5.03 5.05 9.34
CA MET A 127 5.54 3.72 9.70
C MET A 127 6.13 3.66 11.11
N THR A 128 6.83 4.71 11.57
CA THR A 128 7.35 4.75 12.95
C THR A 128 6.21 4.82 13.98
N THR A 129 5.17 5.57 13.65
CA THR A 129 4.00 5.80 14.52
C THR A 129 3.09 4.55 14.57
N LEU A 130 2.79 3.97 13.41
CA LEU A 130 2.01 2.75 13.26
C LEU A 130 2.76 1.53 13.78
N GLY A 131 4.07 1.46 13.55
CA GLY A 131 4.93 0.42 14.09
C GLY A 131 4.71 0.29 15.58
N SER A 132 4.75 1.41 16.32
CA SER A 132 4.49 1.40 17.77
C SER A 132 3.13 0.82 18.16
N ILE A 133 2.07 1.03 17.38
CA ILE A 133 0.71 0.53 17.69
C ILE A 133 0.56 -0.94 17.30
N LEU A 134 0.98 -1.28 16.07
CA LEU A 134 0.78 -2.59 15.47
C LEU A 134 1.79 -3.62 15.99
N GLU A 135 3.05 -3.23 16.20
CA GLU A 135 4.10 -4.10 16.75
C GLU A 135 3.76 -4.49 18.19
N ASN A 136 3.26 -3.56 19.01
CA ASN A 136 2.84 -3.84 20.38
C ASN A 136 1.75 -4.93 20.46
N LYS A 137 0.94 -5.08 19.41
CA LYS A 137 -0.09 -6.12 19.31
C LYS A 137 0.28 -7.25 18.34
N ASN A 138 1.45 -7.17 17.71
CA ASN A 138 1.93 -8.07 16.67
C ASN A 138 0.87 -8.34 15.57
N ILE A 139 0.18 -7.28 15.12
CA ILE A 139 -0.84 -7.35 14.06
C ILE A 139 -0.12 -7.23 12.71
N SER A 140 -0.42 -8.14 11.78
CA SER A 140 0.13 -8.09 10.42
C SER A 140 -0.39 -6.88 9.65
N LEU A 141 0.47 -6.25 8.86
CA LEU A 141 0.15 -5.08 8.01
C LEU A 141 0.50 -5.41 6.55
N ILE A 142 -0.42 -5.12 5.63
CA ILE A 142 -0.14 -5.09 4.18
C ILE A 142 -0.64 -3.75 3.65
N GLY A 143 0.28 -2.94 3.17
CA GLY A 143 -0.01 -1.58 2.71
C GLY A 143 0.54 -1.28 1.34
N ALA A 144 -0.04 -0.27 0.71
CA ALA A 144 0.48 0.31 -0.51
C ALA A 144 0.51 1.83 -0.46
N GLY A 145 1.55 2.39 -1.08
CA GLY A 145 1.64 3.81 -1.34
C GLY A 145 0.94 4.23 -2.61
N VAL A 146 0.24 5.36 -2.53
CA VAL A 146 -0.57 5.84 -3.64
C VAL A 146 0.09 7.05 -4.29
N ASP A 147 0.24 7.00 -5.61
CA ASP A 147 0.91 8.01 -6.42
C ASP A 147 0.06 9.28 -6.61
N CYS A 148 -1.27 9.18 -6.48
CA CYS A 148 -2.18 10.28 -6.82
C CYS A 148 -2.54 11.24 -5.68
N ASN A 149 -1.96 11.10 -4.49
CA ASN A 149 -2.30 11.85 -3.26
C ASN A 149 -3.77 11.70 -2.79
N LYS A 150 -4.54 10.75 -3.32
CA LYS A 150 -5.92 10.50 -2.90
C LYS A 150 -6.12 9.05 -2.46
N VAL A 151 -6.81 8.89 -1.34
CA VAL A 151 -7.36 7.61 -0.85
C VAL A 151 -8.83 7.81 -0.55
N SER A 152 -9.58 6.73 -0.40
CA SER A 152 -10.96 6.78 0.03
C SER A 152 -11.20 5.90 1.24
N CYS A 153 -12.17 6.30 2.06
CA CYS A 153 -12.69 5.49 3.14
C CYS A 153 -14.18 5.79 3.33
N ASN A 154 -15.01 4.73 3.32
CA ASN A 154 -16.46 4.79 3.53
C ASN A 154 -17.16 5.86 2.65
N GLY A 155 -16.90 5.78 1.33
CA GLY A 155 -17.49 6.70 0.35
C GLY A 155 -16.90 8.12 0.32
N VAL A 156 -15.94 8.46 1.20
CA VAL A 156 -15.32 9.79 1.28
C VAL A 156 -13.89 9.75 0.78
N ILE A 157 -13.49 10.78 0.03
CA ILE A 157 -12.14 10.95 -0.52
C ILE A 157 -11.32 11.83 0.41
N TYR A 158 -10.07 11.43 0.64
CA TYR A 158 -9.14 12.13 1.49
C TYR A 158 -7.81 12.38 0.77
N GLU A 159 -7.29 13.57 1.01
CA GLU A 159 -5.93 13.97 0.68
C GLU A 159 -5.11 14.06 1.97
N ASP A 160 -3.79 13.87 1.88
CA ASP A 160 -2.88 13.85 3.04
C ASP A 160 -3.37 12.92 4.18
N ALA A 161 -3.67 11.68 3.81
CA ALA A 161 -4.37 10.72 4.66
C ALA A 161 -3.87 9.28 4.50
N TYR A 162 -4.20 8.48 5.51
CA TYR A 162 -3.95 7.05 5.57
C TYR A 162 -5.28 6.34 5.85
N ALA A 163 -5.82 5.69 4.83
CA ALA A 163 -7.03 4.88 4.91
C ALA A 163 -6.64 3.45 5.30
N TYR A 164 -7.32 2.87 6.29
CA TYR A 164 -7.03 1.52 6.75
C TYR A 164 -8.30 0.72 7.02
N ALA A 165 -8.18 -0.60 6.92
CA ALA A 165 -9.16 -1.56 7.36
C ALA A 165 -8.51 -2.63 8.24
N PHE A 166 -9.00 -2.79 9.47
CA PHE A 166 -8.75 -3.99 10.25
C PHE A 166 -9.74 -5.07 9.88
N ILE A 167 -9.24 -6.28 9.66
CA ILE A 167 -10.05 -7.45 9.34
C ILE A 167 -9.66 -8.54 10.34
N LYS A 168 -10.56 -8.82 11.30
CA LYS A 168 -10.45 -9.99 12.17
C LYS A 168 -11.30 -11.11 11.62
N ASN A 169 -10.79 -12.34 11.57
CA ASN A 169 -11.56 -13.53 11.24
C ASN A 169 -11.43 -14.62 12.33
N ASN A 170 -12.09 -15.77 12.13
CA ASN A 170 -12.02 -16.92 13.06
C ASN A 170 -10.82 -17.85 12.83
N GLY A 171 -10.03 -17.62 11.79
CA GLY A 171 -8.89 -18.45 11.40
C GLY A 171 -7.55 -17.78 11.72
N ARG A 172 -6.45 -18.42 11.32
CA ARG A 172 -5.13 -17.79 11.39
C ARG A 172 -4.87 -16.97 10.13
N ILE A 173 -4.31 -15.78 10.29
CA ILE A 173 -3.86 -14.92 9.20
C ILE A 173 -2.33 -14.82 9.23
N LYS A 174 -1.72 -14.84 8.05
CA LYS A 174 -0.29 -14.58 7.88
C LYS A 174 -0.07 -13.76 6.62
N ALA A 175 0.63 -12.64 6.76
CA ALA A 175 1.14 -11.87 5.63
C ALA A 175 2.43 -12.52 5.12
N PHE A 176 2.60 -12.54 3.79
CA PHE A 176 3.81 -13.01 3.14
C PHE A 176 4.32 -11.92 2.21
N LYS A 177 5.63 -11.77 2.16
CA LYS A 177 6.33 -10.90 1.20
C LYS A 177 6.91 -11.79 0.12
N GLU A 178 6.64 -11.45 -1.13
CA GLU A 178 7.29 -12.06 -2.29
C GLU A 178 8.23 -11.03 -2.95
N THR A 179 9.36 -11.50 -3.44
CA THR A 179 10.32 -10.68 -4.20
C THR A 179 10.86 -11.51 -5.35
N ILE A 180 10.84 -10.94 -6.55
CA ILE A 180 11.44 -11.56 -7.74
C ILE A 180 12.95 -11.31 -7.81
N TYR A 181 13.48 -10.48 -6.93
CA TYR A 181 14.89 -10.10 -6.88
C TYR A 181 15.66 -10.92 -5.86
N LYS A 182 16.94 -11.14 -6.14
CA LYS A 182 17.90 -11.74 -5.20
C LYS A 182 19.02 -10.74 -4.93
N PRO A 183 19.49 -10.61 -3.68
CA PRO A 183 20.63 -9.76 -3.37
C PRO A 183 21.88 -10.29 -4.06
N THR A 184 22.73 -9.38 -4.51
CA THR A 184 24.09 -9.71 -4.96
C THR A 184 25.05 -9.64 -3.78
N ASP A 185 26.29 -10.10 -3.99
CA ASP A 185 27.36 -9.97 -2.97
C ASP A 185 27.85 -8.51 -2.81
N LEU A 186 27.40 -7.60 -3.68
CA LEU A 186 27.77 -6.20 -3.65
C LEU A 186 27.08 -5.49 -2.49
N LYS A 187 27.88 -4.91 -1.60
CA LYS A 187 27.41 -4.07 -0.50
C LYS A 187 27.95 -2.67 -0.67
N MET A 188 27.05 -1.70 -0.50
CA MET A 188 27.36 -0.27 -0.60
C MET A 188 26.82 0.44 0.63
N VAL A 189 27.49 1.52 1.02
CA VAL A 189 27.09 2.38 2.11
C VAL A 189 26.56 3.68 1.54
N VAL A 190 25.34 4.05 1.94
CA VAL A 190 24.79 5.38 1.64
C VAL A 190 25.58 6.42 2.42
N THR A 191 26.31 7.28 1.72
CA THR A 191 27.09 8.37 2.34
C THR A 191 26.37 9.71 2.27
N LYS A 192 25.45 9.89 1.31
CA LYS A 192 24.63 11.10 1.20
C LYS A 192 23.30 10.83 0.49
N ALA A 193 22.18 11.25 1.11
CA ALA A 193 20.83 11.11 0.56
C ALA A 193 19.88 12.17 1.12
N ASP A 194 18.81 12.48 0.40
CA ASP A 194 17.62 13.19 0.91
C ASP A 194 16.43 12.22 0.92
N SER A 195 16.15 11.66 2.10
CA SER A 195 15.05 10.71 2.29
C SER A 195 13.66 11.32 2.16
N LYS A 196 13.52 12.65 2.31
CA LYS A 196 12.23 13.34 2.13
C LYS A 196 11.87 13.43 0.65
N LYS A 197 12.89 13.65 -0.20
CA LYS A 197 12.74 13.77 -1.65
C LYS A 197 12.98 12.46 -2.41
N TYR A 198 13.29 11.36 -1.71
CA TYR A 198 13.67 10.07 -2.32
C TYR A 198 14.87 10.18 -3.28
N ILE A 199 15.84 11.04 -2.94
CA ILE A 199 17.04 11.25 -3.75
C ILE A 199 18.23 10.58 -3.06
N LEU A 200 18.94 9.75 -3.80
CA LEU A 200 20.21 9.17 -3.38
C LEU A 200 21.32 9.93 -4.09
N TYR A 201 22.24 10.56 -3.36
CA TYR A 201 23.32 11.36 -3.98
C TYR A 201 24.61 10.58 -4.08
N GLU A 202 24.99 9.87 -3.01
CA GLU A 202 26.29 9.23 -2.93
C GLU A 202 26.24 7.84 -2.29
N LEU A 203 27.01 6.93 -2.89
CA LEU A 203 27.34 5.61 -2.37
C LEU A 203 28.85 5.51 -2.21
N ASN A 204 29.32 4.98 -1.07
CA ASN A 204 30.74 4.82 -0.77
C ASN A 204 31.57 6.11 -0.98
N GLY A 205 30.99 7.29 -0.73
CA GLY A 205 31.65 8.59 -0.89
C GLY A 205 31.79 9.06 -2.34
N LYS A 206 31.12 8.39 -3.30
CA LYS A 206 31.12 8.73 -4.72
C LYS A 206 29.71 9.00 -5.23
N PRO A 207 29.53 9.78 -6.32
CA PRO A 207 28.23 9.97 -6.95
C PRO A 207 27.55 8.64 -7.28
N VAL A 208 26.28 8.51 -6.92
CA VAL A 208 25.55 7.23 -7.06
C VAL A 208 25.51 6.73 -8.51
N GLU A 209 25.36 7.63 -9.48
CA GLU A 209 25.35 7.29 -10.91
C GLU A 209 26.64 6.59 -11.33
N SER A 210 27.79 7.14 -10.95
CA SER A 210 29.11 6.54 -11.25
C SER A 210 29.22 5.16 -10.64
N VAL A 211 28.85 5.03 -9.37
CA VAL A 211 28.93 3.75 -8.65
C VAL A 211 28.03 2.70 -9.29
N TYR A 212 26.81 3.06 -9.64
CA TYR A 212 25.85 2.17 -10.29
C TYR A 212 26.30 1.76 -11.70
N CYS A 213 26.82 2.71 -12.49
CA CYS A 213 27.40 2.46 -13.81
C CYS A 213 28.62 1.53 -13.76
N ASP A 214 29.55 1.80 -12.86
CA ASP A 214 30.77 1.01 -12.69
C ASP A 214 30.44 -0.43 -12.31
N TYR A 215 29.48 -0.63 -11.39
CA TYR A 215 29.09 -1.97 -10.95
C TYR A 215 28.34 -2.78 -11.99
N LEU A 216 27.41 -2.16 -12.72
CA LEU A 216 26.66 -2.86 -13.76
C LEU A 216 27.41 -2.90 -15.10
N ASN A 217 28.57 -2.25 -15.19
CA ASN A 217 29.32 -2.04 -16.42
C ASN A 217 28.43 -1.47 -17.54
N ILE A 218 27.70 -0.39 -17.21
CA ILE A 218 26.79 0.31 -18.12
C ILE A 218 27.17 1.78 -18.25
N SER A 219 26.77 2.38 -19.38
CA SER A 219 26.84 3.82 -19.58
C SER A 219 25.70 4.57 -18.84
N PRO A 220 25.91 5.84 -18.44
CA PRO A 220 24.90 6.63 -17.71
C PRO A 220 23.52 6.71 -18.38
N ASN A 221 23.48 6.74 -19.72
CA ASN A 221 22.24 6.76 -20.49
C ASN A 221 21.38 5.47 -20.34
N LYS A 222 21.92 4.39 -19.77
CA LYS A 222 21.19 3.13 -19.52
C LYS A 222 20.66 3.01 -18.09
N ILE A 223 20.96 3.95 -17.20
CA ILE A 223 20.52 3.88 -15.79
C ILE A 223 19.00 3.72 -15.69
N ASN A 224 18.24 4.53 -16.43
CA ASN A 224 16.77 4.54 -16.37
C ASN A 224 16.12 3.21 -16.80
N THR A 225 16.72 2.46 -17.72
CA THR A 225 16.19 1.16 -18.16
C THR A 225 16.66 0.01 -17.28
N GLN A 226 17.78 0.19 -16.57
CA GLN A 226 18.38 -0.83 -15.72
C GLN A 226 17.77 -0.90 -14.33
N TYR A 227 17.18 0.19 -13.83
CA TYR A 227 16.63 0.22 -12.48
C TYR A 227 15.62 -0.89 -12.18
N PHE A 228 14.73 -1.22 -13.13
CA PHE A 228 13.75 -2.30 -12.95
C PHE A 228 14.37 -3.71 -13.05
N GLN A 229 15.52 -3.84 -13.68
CA GLN A 229 16.24 -5.11 -13.80
C GLN A 229 17.17 -5.36 -12.61
N ASN A 230 17.85 -4.29 -12.17
CA ASN A 230 18.90 -4.32 -11.15
C ASN A 230 18.63 -3.25 -10.06
N PRO A 231 17.49 -3.29 -9.37
CA PRO A 231 17.15 -2.26 -8.42
C PRO A 231 18.08 -2.27 -7.20
N LEU A 232 18.23 -1.10 -6.57
CA LEU A 232 18.97 -1.01 -5.32
C LEU A 232 18.15 -1.59 -4.16
N GLY A 233 18.76 -2.53 -3.43
CA GLY A 233 18.22 -3.10 -2.21
C GLY A 233 18.77 -2.42 -0.95
N LYS A 234 17.97 -2.39 0.11
CA LYS A 234 18.35 -1.98 1.46
C LYS A 234 18.16 -3.12 2.43
N TRP A 235 19.18 -3.38 3.24
CA TRP A 235 19.10 -4.28 4.39
C TRP A 235 18.45 -3.57 5.59
N VAL A 236 17.48 -4.22 6.22
CA VAL A 236 16.83 -3.79 7.47
C VAL A 236 16.74 -5.03 8.37
N GLY A 237 17.57 -5.06 9.42
CA GLY A 237 17.77 -6.28 10.21
C GLY A 237 18.29 -7.41 9.32
N ASP A 238 17.62 -8.56 9.39
CA ASP A 238 17.97 -9.77 8.64
C ASP A 238 17.27 -9.88 7.28
N GLU A 239 16.45 -8.89 6.89
CA GLU A 239 15.74 -8.86 5.62
C GLU A 239 16.27 -7.76 4.68
N PHE A 240 16.06 -7.96 3.38
CA PHE A 240 16.28 -6.92 2.38
C PHE A 240 14.95 -6.45 1.75
N TYR A 241 14.95 -5.20 1.32
CA TYR A 241 13.82 -4.54 0.67
C TYR A 241 14.31 -3.80 -0.56
N ILE A 242 13.53 -3.83 -1.64
CA ILE A 242 13.80 -3.01 -2.81
C ILE A 242 13.45 -1.57 -2.48
N MET A 243 14.37 -0.66 -2.77
CA MET A 243 14.12 0.77 -2.58
C MET A 243 13.37 1.33 -3.79
N GLY A 244 12.51 2.32 -3.56
CA GLY A 244 12.07 3.25 -4.60
C GLY A 244 12.97 4.48 -4.57
N ILE A 245 13.63 4.79 -5.68
CA ILE A 245 14.49 5.96 -5.83
C ILE A 245 13.85 6.86 -6.88
N GLY A 246 13.51 8.09 -6.49
CA GLY A 246 12.90 9.05 -7.40
C GLY A 246 13.93 9.65 -8.37
N GLN A 247 15.18 9.76 -7.93
CA GLN A 247 16.29 10.24 -8.74
C GLN A 247 17.62 9.66 -8.22
N LEU A 248 18.42 9.16 -9.17
CA LEU A 248 19.85 8.86 -9.03
C LEU A 248 20.68 10.08 -9.46
#